data_AF-A0A538LBW3-F1
#
_entry.id   AF-A0A538LBW3-F1
#
_cell.length_a   1.000
_cell.length_b   1.000
_cell.length_c   1.000
_cell.angle_alpha   90.00
_cell.angle_beta   90.00
_cell.angle_gamma   90.00
#
_symmetry.space_group_name_H-M   'P 1'
#
loop_
_entity.id
_entity.type
_entity.pdbx_description
1 polymer ?
#
loop_
_entity_poly.entity_id
_entity_poly.type
_entity_poly.pdbx_seq_one_letter_code
_entity_poly.pdbx_strand_id
1 'polypeptide(L)'
;MRVALVLAVALTLAAPALADQQPPGQALSPPVVPGAGLSGVAGVHVTRFRVVHAQGVTAAGAFRVDFGAGPGGKLVLVRAGGQVFRALRFTSMRWADRAVVIRGVGIADGRRVSFKALAVDGGARDVFRIDWLHHAALGGSLLRGAVVIH
;
A
#
# COMPACT_ATOMS: atom_id res chain seq x y z
N MET A 1 -56.71 -2.28 26.65
CA MET A 1 -56.19 -3.09 27.76
C MET A 1 -54.77 -3.50 27.34
N ARG A 2 -53.70 -2.79 27.74
CA ARG A 2 -52.84 -3.01 28.95
C ARG A 2 -52.68 -4.52 29.21
N VAL A 3 -51.50 -5.14 29.14
CA VAL A 3 -50.33 -4.98 30.04
C VAL A 3 -49.03 -5.46 29.35
N ALA A 4 -47.90 -4.82 29.68
CA ALA A 4 -46.52 -5.20 29.36
C ALA A 4 -45.81 -5.74 30.62
N LEU A 5 -44.87 -6.71 30.52
CA LEU A 5 -43.82 -7.00 31.53
C LEU A 5 -42.80 -8.02 30.94
N VAL A 6 -41.56 -7.65 30.55
CA VAL A 6 -40.31 -7.37 31.30
C VAL A 6 -39.54 -8.63 31.79
N LEU A 7 -38.41 -8.89 31.11
CA LEU A 7 -37.01 -9.13 31.56
C LEU A 7 -36.61 -10.14 32.68
N ALA A 8 -35.54 -10.90 32.38
CA ALA A 8 -34.29 -11.12 33.16
C ALA A 8 -34.01 -12.46 33.89
N VAL A 9 -32.92 -13.11 33.43
CA VAL A 9 -31.72 -13.67 34.13
C VAL A 9 -31.87 -14.58 35.35
N ALA A 10 -31.20 -15.75 35.32
CA ALA A 10 -30.48 -16.30 36.48
C ALA A 10 -29.36 -17.30 36.07
N LEU A 11 -28.11 -16.93 36.37
CA LEU A 11 -26.95 -17.83 36.53
C LEU A 11 -27.12 -18.65 37.83
N THR A 12 -26.60 -19.88 37.86
CA THR A 12 -26.17 -20.52 39.13
C THR A 12 -24.85 -21.29 38.96
N LEU A 13 -23.93 -21.01 39.89
CA LEU A 13 -22.58 -21.55 40.03
C LEU A 13 -22.57 -22.91 40.76
N ALA A 14 -21.54 -23.73 40.52
CA ALA A 14 -20.74 -24.37 41.58
C ALA A 14 -19.48 -25.07 41.02
N ALA A 15 -18.30 -24.68 41.53
CA ALA A 15 -17.04 -25.43 41.46
C ALA A 15 -16.81 -26.16 42.81
N PRO A 16 -15.92 -27.17 42.88
CA PRO A 16 -14.60 -26.88 43.47
C PRO A 16 -13.41 -27.63 42.83
N ALA A 17 -12.25 -27.34 43.39
CA ALA A 17 -10.89 -27.40 42.84
C ALA A 17 -10.10 -28.71 43.05
N LEU A 18 -9.08 -28.86 42.18
CA LEU A 18 -7.73 -29.46 42.35
C LEU A 18 -7.56 -30.92 42.83
N ALA A 19 -6.91 -31.73 41.98
CA ALA A 19 -5.71 -32.49 42.36
C ALA A 19 -4.86 -32.84 41.13
N ASP A 20 -3.59 -32.47 41.21
CA ASP A 20 -2.48 -32.72 40.29
C ASP A 20 -2.28 -34.18 39.90
N GLN A 21 -1.90 -34.43 38.63
CA GLN A 21 -0.91 -35.46 38.28
C GLN A 21 -0.39 -35.25 36.84
N GLN A 22 0.59 -34.36 36.69
CA GLN A 22 1.43 -34.28 35.48
C GLN A 22 2.69 -35.16 35.70
N PRO A 23 2.96 -36.18 34.86
CA PRO A 23 4.22 -36.90 34.92
C PRO A 23 5.38 -36.00 34.43
N PRO A 24 6.55 -36.04 35.08
CA PRO A 24 7.63 -35.10 34.81
C PRO A 24 8.45 -35.52 33.58
N GLY A 25 8.74 -34.56 32.69
CA GLY A 25 9.99 -34.59 31.93
C GLY A 25 9.93 -34.96 30.44
N GLN A 26 9.05 -34.35 29.63
CA GLN A 26 9.27 -34.35 28.18
C GLN A 26 9.09 -32.94 27.60
N ALA A 27 10.22 -32.24 27.44
CA ALA A 27 10.29 -31.00 26.69
C ALA A 27 9.99 -31.30 25.21
N LEU A 28 8.80 -30.92 24.74
CA LEU A 28 8.44 -30.94 23.32
C LEU A 28 8.96 -29.67 22.64
N SER A 29 10.28 -29.55 22.51
CA SER A 29 10.90 -28.56 21.64
C SER A 29 11.89 -29.30 20.73
N PRO A 30 11.63 -29.41 19.41
CA PRO A 30 12.65 -29.93 18.52
C PRO A 30 13.86 -28.97 18.51
N PRO A 31 15.09 -29.50 18.38
CA PRO A 31 16.28 -28.66 18.31
C PRO A 31 16.20 -27.77 17.07
N VAL A 32 16.22 -26.45 17.27
CA VAL A 32 16.45 -25.49 16.19
C VAL A 32 17.90 -25.67 15.74
N VAL A 33 18.10 -26.28 14.57
CA VAL A 33 19.41 -26.35 13.92
C VAL A 33 19.60 -25.07 13.09
N PRO A 34 20.53 -24.16 13.45
CA PRO A 34 20.83 -23.00 12.63
C PRO A 34 21.60 -23.48 11.39
N GLY A 35 21.02 -23.36 10.20
CA GLY A 35 21.75 -23.57 8.94
C GLY A 35 21.09 -24.46 7.89
N ALA A 36 19.91 -25.04 8.13
CA ALA A 36 19.18 -25.75 7.08
C ALA A 36 18.39 -24.75 6.23
N GLY A 37 18.92 -24.43 5.04
CA GLY A 37 18.24 -23.60 4.06
C GLY A 37 16.82 -24.13 3.78
N LEU A 38 15.82 -23.26 3.94
CA LEU A 38 14.41 -23.55 3.70
C LEU A 38 14.09 -23.64 2.19
N SER A 39 14.83 -24.48 1.46
CA SER A 39 14.47 -24.91 0.12
C SER A 39 13.67 -26.20 0.26
N GLY A 40 12.33 -26.13 0.15
CA GLY A 40 11.52 -27.35 0.03
C GLY A 40 10.18 -27.41 0.77
N VAL A 41 9.62 -26.31 1.29
CA VAL A 41 8.22 -26.35 1.76
C VAL A 41 7.29 -26.12 0.56
N ALA A 42 6.54 -27.15 0.15
CA ALA A 42 5.47 -27.01 -0.82
C ALA A 42 4.46 -25.97 -0.31
N GLY A 43 4.39 -24.80 -0.95
CA GLY A 43 3.45 -23.73 -0.59
C GLY A 43 4.07 -22.37 -0.25
N VAL A 44 5.40 -22.17 -0.37
CA VAL A 44 5.97 -20.81 -0.20
C VAL A 44 5.60 -19.93 -1.40
N HIS A 45 4.48 -19.22 -1.28
CA HIS A 45 4.13 -18.10 -2.15
C HIS A 45 5.02 -16.90 -1.82
N VAL A 46 6.15 -16.78 -2.50
CA VAL A 46 6.95 -15.54 -2.48
C VAL A 46 6.18 -14.48 -3.25
N THR A 47 5.48 -13.59 -2.54
CA THR A 47 4.86 -12.41 -3.18
C THR A 47 5.96 -11.40 -3.46
N ARG A 48 6.38 -11.29 -4.72
CA ARG A 48 7.26 -10.19 -5.17
C ARG A 48 6.42 -8.93 -5.34
N PHE A 49 6.56 -7.96 -4.45
CA PHE A 49 5.95 -6.66 -4.57
C PHE A 49 6.84 -5.76 -5.43
N ARG A 50 6.30 -5.25 -6.54
CA ARG A 50 6.93 -4.14 -7.27
C ARG A 50 6.51 -2.81 -6.65
N VAL A 51 7.46 -1.89 -6.49
CA VAL A 51 7.24 -0.58 -5.87
C VAL A 51 7.89 0.50 -6.70
N VAL A 52 7.25 1.67 -6.79
CA VAL A 52 7.84 2.86 -7.43
C VAL A 52 8.07 3.94 -6.39
N HIS A 53 9.31 4.34 -6.20
CA HIS A 53 9.62 5.56 -5.45
C HIS A 53 10.07 6.61 -6.44
N ALA A 54 9.32 7.70 -6.54
CA ALA A 54 9.67 8.73 -7.50
C ALA A 54 9.49 10.11 -6.90
N GLN A 55 10.51 10.94 -7.04
CA GLN A 55 10.43 12.35 -6.67
C GLN A 55 11.26 13.12 -7.67
N GLY A 56 10.66 14.16 -8.25
CA GLY A 56 11.37 14.93 -9.24
C GLY A 56 10.69 16.22 -9.63
N VAL A 57 11.42 16.99 -10.41
CA VAL A 57 10.95 18.24 -11.01
C VAL A 57 10.92 18.04 -12.51
N THR A 58 9.78 18.36 -13.12
CA THR A 58 9.60 18.44 -14.57
C THR A 58 9.41 19.92 -14.94
N ALA A 59 9.45 20.25 -16.23
CA ALA A 59 9.10 21.59 -16.69
C ALA A 59 7.67 22.02 -16.28
N ALA A 60 6.78 21.05 -16.02
CA ALA A 60 5.39 21.29 -15.64
C ALA A 60 5.17 21.51 -14.13
N GLY A 61 6.14 21.13 -13.29
CA GLY A 61 6.03 21.16 -11.82
C GLY A 61 6.84 20.07 -11.12
N ALA A 62 6.80 20.10 -9.79
CA ALA A 62 7.39 19.08 -8.93
C ALA A 62 6.36 17.97 -8.64
N PHE A 63 6.83 16.74 -8.50
CA PHE A 63 5.99 15.60 -8.16
C PHE A 63 6.68 14.71 -7.13
N ARG A 64 5.85 13.99 -6.37
CA ARG A 64 6.27 12.93 -5.45
C ARG A 64 5.31 11.76 -5.57
N VAL A 65 5.86 10.55 -5.62
CA VAL A 65 5.18 9.27 -5.61
C VAL A 65 5.76 8.45 -4.47
N ASP A 66 4.91 8.06 -3.53
CA ASP A 66 5.29 7.32 -2.34
C ASP A 66 4.20 6.30 -2.00
N PHE A 67 4.45 5.03 -2.28
CA PHE A 67 3.45 3.97 -2.04
C PHE A 67 3.32 3.60 -0.57
N GLY A 68 4.30 3.97 0.26
CA GLY A 68 4.24 3.82 1.71
C GLY A 68 3.41 4.91 2.40
N ALA A 69 3.14 6.02 1.70
CA ALA A 69 2.32 7.10 2.24
C ALA A 69 0.84 6.67 2.40
N GLY A 70 0.17 7.25 3.41
CA GLY A 70 -1.26 7.04 3.66
C GLY A 70 -2.17 7.39 2.47
N PRO A 71 -3.45 6.99 2.50
CA PRO A 71 -4.40 7.30 1.44
C PRO A 71 -4.49 8.83 1.25
N GLY A 72 -4.27 9.30 0.01
CA GLY A 72 -4.22 10.75 -0.29
C GLY A 72 -2.82 11.33 -0.51
N GLY A 73 -1.76 10.71 0.03
CA GLY A 73 -0.38 11.19 -0.06
C GLY A 73 0.48 10.43 -1.07
N LYS A 74 -0.10 9.41 -1.73
CA LYS A 74 0.67 8.45 -2.53
C LYS A 74 1.22 9.03 -3.83
N LEU A 75 0.59 10.06 -4.35
CA LEU A 75 1.05 10.79 -5.52
C LEU A 75 0.56 12.23 -5.42
N VAL A 76 1.50 13.18 -5.41
CA VAL A 76 1.22 14.61 -5.28
C VAL A 76 1.96 15.37 -6.38
N LEU A 77 1.29 16.34 -7.00
CA LEU A 77 1.92 17.31 -7.89
C LEU A 77 1.77 18.72 -7.33
N VAL A 78 2.86 19.47 -7.41
CA VAL A 78 2.97 20.86 -7.01
C VAL A 78 3.43 21.68 -8.20
N ARG A 79 2.73 22.77 -8.49
CA ARG A 79 3.08 23.76 -9.52
C ARG A 79 3.05 25.15 -8.89
N ALA A 80 4.10 25.95 -9.13
CA ALA A 80 4.21 27.30 -8.59
C ALA A 80 3.95 27.39 -7.07
N GLY A 81 4.38 26.39 -6.31
CA GLY A 81 4.16 26.31 -4.85
C GLY A 81 2.79 25.80 -4.41
N GLY A 82 1.82 25.65 -5.32
CA GLY A 82 0.48 25.14 -5.03
C GLY A 82 0.31 23.66 -5.41
N GLN A 83 -0.39 22.89 -4.58
CA GLN A 83 -0.77 21.52 -4.91
C GLN A 83 -1.87 21.52 -5.98
N VAL A 84 -1.54 21.04 -7.18
CA VAL A 84 -2.49 20.96 -8.31
C VAL A 84 -3.17 19.61 -8.43
N PHE A 85 -2.56 18.56 -7.86
CA PHE A 85 -3.10 17.21 -7.89
C PHE A 85 -2.70 16.42 -6.66
N ARG A 86 -3.61 15.62 -6.12
CA ARG A 86 -3.28 14.51 -5.20
C ARG A 86 -4.06 13.24 -5.53
N ALA A 87 -3.41 12.09 -5.50
CA ALA A 87 -4.08 10.81 -5.65
C ALA A 87 -4.76 10.38 -4.35
N LEU A 88 -6.03 9.98 -4.43
CA LEU A 88 -6.77 9.41 -3.29
C LEU A 88 -6.55 7.91 -3.20
N ARG A 89 -6.71 7.21 -4.34
CA ARG A 89 -6.57 5.76 -4.41
C ARG A 89 -6.01 5.33 -5.77
N PHE A 90 -5.25 4.25 -5.74
CA PHE A 90 -4.85 3.53 -6.94
C PHE A 90 -5.85 2.41 -7.20
N THR A 91 -6.19 2.21 -8.47
CA THR A 91 -7.16 1.21 -8.93
C THR A 91 -6.49 0.10 -9.73
N SER A 92 -5.41 0.42 -10.44
CA SER A 92 -4.58 -0.58 -11.11
C SER A 92 -3.17 -0.04 -11.31
N MET A 93 -2.23 -0.97 -11.40
CA MET A 93 -0.84 -0.71 -11.76
C MET A 93 -0.43 -1.76 -12.78
N ARG A 94 0.06 -1.32 -13.94
CA ARG A 94 0.59 -2.19 -14.98
C ARG A 94 2.07 -1.92 -15.13
N TRP A 95 2.86 -2.95 -14.87
CA TRP A 95 4.32 -2.88 -14.87
C TRP A 95 4.86 -3.37 -16.20
N ALA A 96 5.94 -2.74 -16.65
CA ALA A 96 6.91 -3.22 -17.62
C ALA A 96 8.29 -3.16 -16.96
N ASP A 97 9.36 -3.59 -17.64
CA ASP A 97 10.69 -3.70 -17.01
C ASP A 97 11.14 -2.45 -16.26
N ARG A 98 11.14 -1.29 -16.92
CA ARG A 98 11.53 0.00 -16.32
C ARG A 98 10.43 1.04 -16.42
N ALA A 99 9.17 0.60 -16.48
CA ALA A 99 8.04 1.51 -16.54
C ALA A 99 6.85 0.99 -15.76
N VAL A 100 6.04 1.91 -15.24
CA VAL A 100 4.75 1.60 -14.63
C VAL A 100 3.69 2.56 -15.13
N VAL A 101 2.51 2.01 -15.45
CA VAL A 101 1.29 2.78 -15.66
C VAL A 101 0.40 2.61 -14.45
N ILE A 102 0.13 3.70 -13.75
CA ILE A 102 -0.71 3.76 -12.56
C ILE A 102 -2.04 4.39 -12.96
N ARG A 103 -3.16 3.77 -12.59
CA ARG A 103 -4.48 4.36 -12.75
C ARG A 103 -5.17 4.50 -11.41
N GLY A 104 -5.97 5.52 -11.25
CA GLY A 104 -6.68 5.72 -9.99
C GLY A 104 -7.66 6.85 -10.01
N VAL A 105 -7.99 7.28 -8.80
CA VAL A 105 -8.84 8.44 -8.55
C VAL A 105 -8.08 9.43 -7.69
N GLY A 106 -8.09 10.69 -8.08
CA GLY A 106 -7.43 11.79 -7.40
C GLY A 106 -8.35 12.99 -7.21
N ILE A 107 -7.79 14.05 -6.65
CA ILE A 107 -8.39 15.38 -6.59
C ILE A 107 -7.50 16.32 -7.40
N ALA A 108 -8.12 17.03 -8.33
CA ALA A 108 -7.53 18.15 -9.06
C ALA A 108 -8.52 19.33 -9.04
N ASP A 109 -8.04 20.53 -8.76
CA ASP A 109 -8.87 21.74 -8.67
C ASP A 109 -10.13 21.55 -7.79
N GLY A 110 -9.97 20.83 -6.66
CA GLY A 110 -11.07 20.50 -5.74
C GLY A 110 -12.06 19.43 -6.24
N ARG A 111 -11.91 18.91 -7.46
CA ARG A 111 -12.80 17.92 -8.07
C ARG A 111 -12.20 16.53 -8.06
N ARG A 112 -13.06 15.52 -7.89
CA ARG A 112 -12.68 14.11 -7.97
C ARG A 112 -12.53 13.69 -9.43
N VAL A 113 -11.36 13.18 -9.80
CA VAL A 113 -11.01 12.89 -11.20
C VAL A 113 -10.37 11.51 -11.33
N SER A 114 -10.68 10.80 -12.42
CA SER A 114 -9.88 9.63 -12.82
C SER A 114 -8.54 10.10 -13.38
N PHE A 115 -7.47 9.40 -13.07
CA PHE A 115 -6.14 9.72 -13.59
C PHE A 115 -5.42 8.50 -14.14
N LYS A 116 -4.47 8.76 -15.04
CA LYS A 116 -3.47 7.81 -15.53
C LYS A 116 -2.10 8.46 -15.39
N ALA A 117 -1.18 7.83 -14.66
CA ALA A 117 0.21 8.25 -14.55
C ALA A 117 1.12 7.21 -15.21
N LEU A 118 2.18 7.69 -15.87
CA LEU A 118 3.28 6.92 -16.42
C LEU A 118 4.55 7.37 -15.71
N ALA A 119 5.26 6.42 -15.12
CA ALA A 119 6.62 6.62 -14.63
C ALA A 119 7.55 5.68 -15.38
N VAL A 120 8.67 6.21 -15.86
CA VAL A 120 9.71 5.46 -16.57
C VAL A 120 11.04 5.76 -15.89
N ASP A 121 11.71 4.71 -15.43
CA ASP A 121 13.12 4.73 -15.05
C ASP A 121 13.94 4.64 -16.34
N GLY A 122 14.46 5.77 -16.75
CA GLY A 122 14.91 6.05 -18.11
C GLY A 122 16.39 6.26 -18.22
N GLY A 123 17.23 5.62 -17.42
CA GLY A 123 18.70 5.57 -17.55
C GLY A 123 19.41 6.94 -17.67
N ALA A 124 19.37 7.57 -18.84
CA ALA A 124 19.86 8.92 -19.08
C ALA A 124 18.91 10.03 -18.59
N ARG A 125 17.58 9.84 -18.69
CA ARG A 125 16.55 10.74 -18.14
C ARG A 125 15.27 9.99 -17.83
N ASP A 126 14.88 10.05 -16.56
CA ASP A 126 13.59 9.54 -16.12
C ASP A 126 12.44 10.39 -16.67
N VAL A 127 11.28 9.76 -16.82
CA VAL A 127 10.07 10.42 -17.30
C VAL A 127 8.93 10.18 -16.32
N PHE A 128 8.23 11.25 -15.98
CA PHE A 128 6.99 11.17 -15.24
C PHE A 128 5.92 12.00 -15.94
N ARG A 129 4.80 11.39 -16.26
CA ARG A 129 3.65 12.05 -16.87
C ARG A 129 2.38 11.60 -16.17
N ILE A 130 1.43 12.50 -16.02
CA ILE A 130 0.13 12.21 -15.47
C ILE A 130 -0.94 12.96 -16.26
N ASP A 131 -2.00 12.25 -16.62
CA ASP A 131 -3.15 12.77 -17.34
C ASP A 131 -4.40 12.59 -16.44
N TRP A 132 -5.16 13.67 -16.24
CA TRP A 132 -6.46 13.65 -15.55
C TRP A 132 -7.41 14.63 -16.24
N LEU A 133 -8.70 14.27 -16.37
CA LEU A 133 -9.62 14.88 -17.37
C LEU A 133 -9.09 14.81 -18.81
N HIS A 134 -10.00 14.90 -19.79
CA HIS A 134 -9.67 14.66 -21.21
C HIS A 134 -8.60 15.60 -21.83
N HIS A 135 -8.10 16.63 -21.12
CA HIS A 135 -7.09 17.56 -21.65
C HIS A 135 -6.03 18.06 -20.66
N ALA A 136 -6.03 17.68 -19.37
CA ALA A 136 -4.98 18.12 -18.45
C ALA A 136 -3.90 17.04 -18.30
N ALA A 137 -2.76 17.27 -18.96
CA ALA A 137 -1.57 16.43 -18.88
C ALA A 137 -0.43 17.23 -18.27
N LEU A 138 0.11 16.77 -17.14
CA LEU A 138 1.31 17.35 -16.52
C LEU A 138 2.45 16.34 -16.48
N GLY A 139 3.66 16.83 -16.75
CA GLY A 139 4.88 16.05 -16.62
C GLY A 139 5.77 16.17 -17.85
N GLY A 140 6.69 15.21 -17.99
CA GLY A 140 7.72 15.18 -19.00
C GLY A 140 8.98 14.51 -18.45
N SER A 141 10.10 14.73 -19.12
CA SER A 141 11.40 14.30 -18.59
C SER A 141 11.72 15.04 -17.30
N LEU A 142 12.31 14.32 -16.35
CA LEU A 142 12.80 14.90 -15.12
C LEU A 142 13.99 15.82 -15.44
N LEU A 143 13.93 17.02 -14.90
CA LEU A 143 15.04 17.99 -14.86
C LEU A 143 15.91 17.77 -13.62
N ARG A 144 15.31 17.24 -12.54
CA ARG A 144 15.95 16.89 -11.27
C ARG A 144 15.18 15.77 -10.58
N GLY A 145 15.88 14.96 -9.79
CA GLY A 145 15.30 13.84 -9.04
C GLY A 145 15.40 12.53 -9.80
N ALA A 146 14.66 11.51 -9.35
CA ALA A 146 14.70 10.18 -9.94
C ALA A 146 13.35 9.45 -9.82
N VAL A 147 13.15 8.48 -10.72
CA VAL A 147 12.11 7.45 -10.70
C VAL A 147 12.82 6.12 -10.46
N VAL A 148 12.57 5.49 -9.31
CA VAL A 148 13.14 4.20 -8.94
C VAL A 148 12.03 3.15 -8.95
N ILE A 149 12.20 2.12 -9.78
CA ILE A 149 11.26 1.00 -9.93
C ILE A 149 11.94 -0.26 -9.42
N HIS A 150 11.37 -0.89 -8.39
CA HIS A 150 11.81 -2.16 -7.81
C HIS A 150 10.88 -3.30 -8.21
#